data_AF-A0A4Q4WIZ0-F1
#
_entry.id   AF-A0A4Q4WIZ0-F1
#
_cell.length_a   1.000
_cell.length_b   1.000
_cell.length_c   1.000
_cell.angle_alpha   90.00
_cell.angle_beta   90.00
_cell.angle_gamma   90.00
#
_symmetry.space_group_name_H-M   'P 1'
#
loop_
_entity.id
_entity.type
_entity.pdbx_description
1 polymer ?
#
loop_
_entity_poly.entity_id
_entity_poly.type
_entity_poly.pdbx_seq_one_letter_code
_entity_poly.pdbx_strand_id
1 'polypeptide(L)'
;MLKLGGGFVPADWRDVDGLTQAIRQVSRTDTHAVIYYASPLGNAALRHQVMMRARQLGIQADPPNVLITAGTSQAIDLVMRHLLKPGDTVFVEDPGYYTVFGLLRLHGVKLVGIPRRSDGPDVEVTEAMLREHRPKLFFINSVLQNPTGSVVSPPVAFRLLELARRHGFTSIM
;
A
#
# COMPACT_ATOMS: atom_id res chain seq x y z
N MET A 1 18.62 -25.66 -5.30
CA MET A 1 19.07 -24.32 -4.86
C MET A 1 17.92 -23.63 -4.14
N LEU A 2 18.10 -23.19 -2.89
CA LEU A 2 17.07 -22.47 -2.13
C LEU A 2 16.91 -21.06 -2.68
N LYS A 3 15.66 -20.62 -2.92
CA LYS A 3 15.35 -19.29 -3.46
C LYS A 3 15.08 -18.30 -2.33
N LEU A 4 16.15 -17.75 -1.73
CA LEU A 4 16.05 -16.83 -0.58
C LEU A 4 15.70 -15.38 -0.95
N GLY A 5 15.78 -15.01 -2.24
CA GLY A 5 15.47 -13.66 -2.72
C GLY A 5 14.03 -13.43 -3.19
N GLY A 6 13.14 -14.41 -3.04
CA GLY A 6 11.76 -14.33 -3.52
C GLY A 6 10.77 -13.97 -2.41
N GLY A 7 9.93 -12.96 -2.62
CA GLY A 7 8.87 -12.56 -1.70
C GLY A 7 7.54 -13.31 -1.89
N PHE A 8 7.59 -14.56 -2.35
CA PHE A 8 6.39 -15.33 -2.70
C PHE A 8 5.99 -16.29 -1.58
N VAL A 9 4.68 -16.44 -1.38
CA VAL A 9 4.13 -17.47 -0.49
C VAL A 9 4.45 -18.87 -1.05
N PRO A 10 4.92 -19.82 -0.21
CA PRO A 10 5.16 -21.21 -0.61
C PRO A 10 3.94 -21.83 -1.32
N ALA A 11 4.17 -22.76 -2.26
CA ALA A 11 3.09 -23.39 -3.01
C ALA A 11 2.12 -24.13 -2.08
N ASP A 12 2.65 -24.85 -1.10
CA ASP A 12 1.86 -25.69 -0.18
C ASP A 12 1.05 -24.87 0.84
N TRP A 13 1.26 -23.55 0.91
CA TRP A 13 0.46 -22.64 1.74
C TRP A 13 -0.72 -22.05 0.97
N ARG A 14 -0.85 -22.34 -0.33
CA ARG A 14 -1.92 -21.82 -1.18
C ARG A 14 -3.12 -22.74 -1.11
N ASP A 15 -4.29 -22.18 -0.84
CA ASP A 15 -5.56 -22.92 -0.82
C ASP A 15 -6.08 -23.16 -2.25
N VAL A 16 -5.45 -24.09 -2.96
CA VAL A 16 -5.80 -24.41 -4.35
C VAL A 16 -7.19 -25.03 -4.44
N ASP A 17 -7.57 -25.86 -3.48
CA ASP A 17 -8.87 -26.53 -3.45
C ASP A 17 -10.00 -25.52 -3.19
N GLY A 18 -9.84 -24.63 -2.21
CA GLY A 18 -10.81 -23.57 -1.93
C GLY A 18 -10.97 -22.59 -3.09
N LEU A 19 -9.87 -22.19 -3.75
CA LEU A 19 -9.93 -21.36 -4.96
C LEU A 19 -10.68 -22.07 -6.10
N THR A 20 -10.41 -23.36 -6.31
CA THR A 20 -11.07 -24.16 -7.35
C THR A 20 -12.58 -24.28 -7.07
N GLN A 21 -12.96 -24.51 -5.81
CA GLN A 21 -14.35 -24.56 -5.38
C GLN A 21 -15.05 -23.21 -5.58
N ALA A 22 -14.41 -22.10 -5.18
CA ALA A 22 -14.97 -20.75 -5.31
C ALA A 22 -15.23 -20.37 -6.78
N ILE A 23 -14.28 -20.67 -7.68
CA ILE A 23 -14.44 -20.45 -9.12
C ILE A 23 -15.64 -21.24 -9.64
N ARG A 24 -15.73 -22.55 -9.34
CA ARG A 24 -16.86 -23.39 -9.77
C ARG A 24 -18.19 -22.89 -9.23
N GLN A 25 -18.23 -22.42 -8.00
CA GLN A 25 -19.44 -21.88 -7.39
C GLN A 25 -19.92 -20.63 -8.12
N VAL A 26 -19.05 -19.62 -8.29
CA VAL A 26 -19.40 -18.36 -8.96
C VAL A 26 -19.86 -18.60 -10.40
N SER A 27 -19.20 -19.50 -11.13
CA SER A 27 -19.63 -19.86 -12.49
C SER A 27 -21.05 -20.43 -12.56
N ARG A 28 -21.56 -21.04 -11.48
CA ARG A 28 -22.91 -21.63 -11.40
C ARG A 28 -23.96 -20.70 -10.83
N THR A 29 -23.59 -19.84 -9.88
CA THR A 29 -24.55 -19.03 -9.11
C THR A 29 -24.67 -17.58 -9.62
N ASP A 30 -23.64 -17.05 -10.28
CA ASP A 30 -23.62 -15.68 -10.77
C ASP A 30 -22.86 -15.58 -12.10
N THR A 31 -23.34 -16.31 -13.11
CA THR A 31 -22.75 -16.32 -14.46
C THR A 31 -22.73 -14.92 -15.08
N HIS A 32 -23.69 -14.06 -14.72
CA HIS A 32 -23.75 -12.69 -15.22
C HIS A 32 -22.54 -11.86 -14.75
N ALA A 33 -22.18 -11.93 -13.45
CA ALA A 33 -20.99 -11.25 -12.95
C ALA A 33 -19.66 -11.77 -13.55
N VAL A 34 -19.65 -12.97 -14.14
CA VAL A 34 -18.48 -13.54 -14.82
C VAL A 34 -18.34 -13.02 -16.26
N ILE A 35 -19.45 -12.83 -16.98
CA ILE A 35 -19.44 -12.54 -18.42
C ILE A 35 -19.51 -11.04 -18.71
N TYR A 36 -20.25 -10.29 -17.90
CA TYR A 36 -20.52 -8.88 -18.15
C TYR A 36 -19.57 -7.97 -17.39
N TYR A 37 -19.45 -6.72 -17.86
CA TYR A 37 -18.68 -5.70 -17.17
C TYR A 37 -19.22 -5.47 -15.75
N ALA A 38 -18.31 -5.51 -14.78
CA ALA A 38 -18.59 -5.19 -13.40
C ALA A 38 -18.53 -3.68 -13.13
N SER A 39 -18.98 -3.26 -11.95
CA SER A 39 -18.75 -1.90 -11.46
C SER A 39 -17.25 -1.59 -11.42
N PRO A 40 -16.81 -0.38 -11.81
CA PRO A 40 -15.43 0.06 -11.65
C PRO A 40 -14.95 0.07 -10.19
N LEU A 41 -15.87 0.14 -9.23
CA LEU A 41 -15.56 0.05 -7.80
C LEU A 41 -15.21 -1.38 -7.34
N GLY A 42 -15.52 -2.38 -8.16
CA GLY A 42 -15.41 -3.79 -7.84
C GLY A 42 -16.69 -4.39 -7.27
N ASN A 43 -16.64 -5.71 -7.05
CA ASN A 43 -17.77 -6.49 -6.57
C ASN A 43 -18.24 -6.01 -5.18
N ALA A 44 -19.55 -5.76 -5.04
CA ALA A 44 -20.12 -5.19 -3.81
C ALA A 44 -19.96 -6.10 -2.58
N ALA A 45 -20.14 -7.42 -2.74
CA ALA A 45 -19.96 -8.37 -1.64
C ALA A 45 -18.50 -8.42 -1.18
N LEU A 46 -17.54 -8.39 -2.11
CA LEU A 46 -16.12 -8.32 -1.77
C LEU A 46 -15.78 -7.01 -1.04
N ARG A 47 -16.29 -5.87 -1.49
CA ARG A 47 -16.09 -4.57 -0.82
C ARG A 47 -16.60 -4.62 0.62
N HIS A 48 -17.76 -5.22 0.86
CA HIS A 48 -18.28 -5.41 2.21
C HIS A 48 -17.36 -6.27 3.09
N GLN A 49 -16.82 -7.37 2.56
CA GLN A 49 -15.85 -8.20 3.30
C GLN A 49 -14.56 -7.43 3.63
N VAL A 50 -14.04 -6.63 2.70
CA VAL A 50 -12.88 -5.76 2.92
C VAL A 50 -13.18 -4.73 4.02
N MET A 51 -14.37 -4.11 4.01
CA MET A 51 -14.80 -3.19 5.07
C MET A 51 -14.84 -3.86 6.44
N MET A 52 -15.40 -5.08 6.53
CA MET A 52 -15.46 -5.83 7.78
C MET A 52 -14.06 -6.18 8.30
N ARG A 53 -13.13 -6.53 7.39
CA ARG A 53 -11.73 -6.77 7.76
C ARG A 53 -11.03 -5.48 8.20
N ALA A 54 -11.26 -4.36 7.53
CA ALA A 54 -10.71 -3.06 7.88
C ALA A 54 -11.18 -2.58 9.27
N ARG A 55 -12.45 -2.84 9.62
CA ARG A 55 -12.99 -2.52 10.96
C ARG A 55 -12.25 -3.25 12.08
N GLN A 56 -11.79 -4.48 11.85
CA GLN A 56 -10.96 -5.21 12.84
C GLN A 56 -9.60 -4.55 13.07
N LEU A 57 -9.13 -3.74 12.13
CA LEU A 57 -7.92 -2.92 12.23
C LEU A 57 -8.21 -1.50 12.76
N GLY A 58 -9.44 -1.22 13.19
CA GLY A 58 -9.87 0.11 13.63
C GLY A 58 -10.13 1.11 12.50
N ILE A 59 -10.10 0.67 11.24
CA ILE A 59 -10.35 1.53 10.07
C ILE A 59 -11.85 1.54 9.78
N GLN A 60 -12.48 2.70 9.99
CA GLN A 60 -13.86 2.94 9.59
C GLN A 60 -13.91 3.41 8.14
N ALA A 61 -14.52 2.61 7.28
CA ALA A 61 -14.78 2.96 5.89
C ALA A 61 -16.27 2.75 5.58
N ASP A 62 -16.85 3.69 4.84
CA ASP A 62 -18.17 3.56 4.25
C ASP A 62 -18.08 2.87 2.89
N PRO A 63 -19.16 2.26 2.39
CA PRO A 63 -19.12 1.56 1.10
C PRO A 63 -18.48 2.38 -0.02
N PRO A 64 -18.84 3.66 -0.27
CA PRO A 64 -18.25 4.47 -1.35
C PRO A 64 -16.73 4.65 -1.26
N ASN A 65 -16.14 4.47 -0.07
CA ASN A 65 -14.71 4.70 0.19
C ASN A 65 -13.85 3.45 -0.05
N VAL A 66 -14.44 2.34 -0.49
CA VAL A 66 -13.71 1.10 -0.79
C VAL A 66 -13.73 0.82 -2.29
N LEU A 67 -12.53 0.71 -2.87
CA LEU A 67 -12.28 0.34 -4.26
C LEU A 67 -11.51 -0.97 -4.29
N ILE A 68 -11.97 -1.94 -5.08
CA ILE A 68 -11.21 -3.17 -5.33
C ILE A 68 -10.22 -2.92 -6.48
N THR A 69 -8.96 -3.32 -6.27
CA THR A 69 -7.90 -3.21 -7.28
C THR A 69 -7.32 -4.59 -7.60
N ALA A 70 -6.65 -4.70 -8.74
CA ALA A 70 -5.80 -5.80 -9.16
C ALA A 70 -4.48 -5.81 -8.36
N GLY A 71 -4.61 -5.94 -7.04
CA GLY A 71 -3.50 -5.96 -6.10
C GLY A 71 -2.97 -4.57 -5.71
N THR A 72 -1.98 -4.60 -4.81
CA THR A 72 -1.41 -3.40 -4.19
C THR A 72 -0.71 -2.49 -5.21
N SER A 73 -0.04 -3.05 -6.22
CA SER A 73 0.64 -2.23 -7.23
C SER A 73 -0.31 -1.32 -8.00
N GLN A 74 -1.51 -1.80 -8.37
CA GLN A 74 -2.52 -0.96 -9.02
C GLN A 74 -3.09 0.07 -8.04
N ALA A 75 -3.35 -0.29 -6.79
CA ALA A 75 -3.82 0.66 -5.78
C ALA A 75 -2.84 1.82 -5.61
N ILE A 76 -1.55 1.50 -5.48
CA ILE A 76 -0.47 2.48 -5.37
C ILE A 76 -0.42 3.36 -6.63
N ASP A 77 -0.49 2.78 -7.84
CA ASP A 77 -0.48 3.54 -9.09
C ASP A 77 -1.66 4.53 -9.18
N LEU A 78 -2.87 4.11 -8.80
CA LEU A 78 -4.04 4.97 -8.77
C LEU A 78 -3.88 6.14 -7.80
N VAL A 79 -3.34 5.88 -6.60
CA VAL A 79 -3.08 6.93 -5.61
C VAL A 79 -2.01 7.91 -6.13
N MET A 80 -0.94 7.41 -6.75
CA MET A 80 0.09 8.25 -7.35
C MET A 80 -0.47 9.16 -8.44
N ARG A 81 -1.26 8.62 -9.38
CA ARG A 81 -1.91 9.41 -10.44
C ARG A 81 -2.87 10.46 -9.92
N HIS A 82 -3.48 10.22 -8.76
CA HIS A 82 -4.41 11.15 -8.15
C HIS A 82 -3.71 12.28 -7.38
N LEU A 83 -2.63 11.95 -6.66
CA LEU A 83 -1.98 12.89 -5.73
C LEU A 83 -0.74 13.60 -6.29
N LEU A 84 -0.09 13.02 -7.29
CA LEU A 84 1.25 13.44 -7.74
C LEU A 84 1.24 13.97 -9.18
N LYS A 85 2.18 14.87 -9.44
CA LYS A 85 2.54 15.37 -10.77
C LYS A 85 4.05 15.18 -10.99
N PRO A 86 4.51 15.09 -12.25
CA PRO A 86 5.93 15.08 -12.56
C PRO A 86 6.65 16.27 -11.90
N GLY A 87 7.78 16.01 -11.26
CA GLY A 87 8.56 17.00 -10.52
C GLY A 87 8.20 17.15 -9.04
N ASP A 88 7.05 16.62 -8.59
CA ASP A 88 6.71 16.58 -7.16
C ASP A 88 7.76 15.78 -6.38
N THR A 89 7.93 16.12 -5.09
CA THR A 89 8.82 15.38 -4.20
C THR A 89 8.05 14.32 -3.42
N VAL A 90 8.61 13.12 -3.31
CA VAL A 90 8.06 12.01 -2.53
C VAL A 90 9.14 11.46 -1.62
N PHE A 91 8.82 11.37 -0.34
CA PHE A 91 9.66 10.68 0.63
C PHE A 91 9.42 9.19 0.53
N VAL A 92 10.50 8.43 0.56
CA VAL A 92 10.50 6.96 0.54
C VAL A 92 11.48 6.44 1.57
N GLU A 93 11.27 5.23 2.04
CA GLU A 93 12.18 4.60 3.00
C GLU A 93 13.49 4.16 2.35
N ASP A 94 14.60 4.25 3.07
CA ASP A 94 15.90 3.75 2.64
C ASP A 94 16.54 2.85 3.71
N PRO A 95 16.66 1.52 3.48
CA PRO A 95 16.16 0.79 2.31
C PRO A 95 14.63 0.66 2.32
N GLY A 96 14.03 0.56 1.14
CA GLY A 96 12.57 0.42 0.98
C GLY A 96 12.13 -0.45 -0.18
N TYR A 97 10.81 -0.55 -0.37
CA TYR A 97 10.23 -1.48 -1.33
C TYR A 97 10.50 -1.06 -2.79
N TYR A 98 11.48 -1.73 -3.41
CA TYR A 98 12.03 -1.33 -4.71
C TYR A 98 11.00 -1.21 -5.85
N THR A 99 9.93 -2.00 -5.83
CA THR A 99 8.86 -1.94 -6.85
C THR A 99 8.18 -0.58 -6.87
N VAL A 100 8.01 0.04 -5.69
CA VAL A 100 7.42 1.38 -5.57
C VAL A 100 8.36 2.45 -6.12
N PHE A 101 9.68 2.28 -5.98
CA PHE A 101 10.64 3.23 -6.54
C PHE A 101 10.60 3.26 -8.06
N GLY A 102 10.44 2.09 -8.69
CA GLY A 102 10.26 1.99 -10.15
C GLY A 102 9.01 2.73 -10.61
N LEU A 103 7.89 2.52 -9.92
CA LEU A 103 6.62 3.17 -10.24
C LEU A 103 6.68 4.69 -10.04
N LEU A 104 7.24 5.17 -8.93
CA LEU A 104 7.40 6.61 -8.68
C LEU A 104 8.31 7.29 -9.71
N ARG A 105 9.40 6.65 -10.11
CA ARG A 105 10.28 7.18 -11.17
C ARG A 105 9.55 7.27 -12.51
N LEU A 106 8.69 6.30 -12.83
CA LEU A 106 7.87 6.34 -14.05
C LEU A 106 6.88 7.52 -14.05
N HIS A 107 6.38 7.92 -12.88
CA HIS A 107 5.56 9.11 -12.69
C HIS A 107 6.35 10.43 -12.71
N GLY A 108 7.68 10.38 -12.89
CA GLY A 108 8.53 11.55 -13.01
C GLY A 108 8.71 12.34 -11.72
N VAL A 109 8.47 11.73 -10.56
CA VAL A 109 8.65 12.39 -9.25
C VAL A 109 10.09 12.32 -8.76
N LYS A 110 10.44 13.25 -7.87
CA LYS A 110 11.74 13.30 -7.18
C LYS A 110 11.66 12.48 -5.90
N LEU A 111 12.47 11.44 -5.81
CA LEU A 111 12.55 10.59 -4.62
C LEU A 111 13.58 11.13 -3.64
N VAL A 112 13.19 11.25 -2.37
CA VAL A 112 14.09 11.54 -1.25
C VAL A 112 14.02 10.37 -0.28
N GLY A 113 15.17 9.71 -0.07
CA GLY A 113 15.29 8.58 0.84
C GLY A 113 15.34 9.04 2.29
N ILE A 114 14.50 8.47 3.13
CA ILE A 114 14.50 8.64 4.58
C ILE A 114 15.06 7.35 5.19
N PRO A 115 16.20 7.42 5.92
CA PRO A 115 16.79 6.25 6.56
C PRO A 115 15.77 5.51 7.44
N ARG A 116 15.73 4.19 7.33
CA ARG A 116 14.89 3.33 8.17
C ARG A 116 15.69 2.70 9.30
N ARG A 117 15.16 2.79 10.52
CA ARG A 117 15.65 2.16 11.74
C ARG A 117 14.85 0.89 12.05
N SER A 118 15.23 0.19 13.12
CA SER A 118 14.54 -1.03 13.56
C SER A 118 13.09 -0.80 14.00
N ASP A 119 12.71 0.44 14.30
CA ASP A 119 11.41 0.85 14.80
C ASP A 119 10.63 1.77 13.83
N GLY A 120 11.12 1.92 12.59
CA GLY A 120 10.48 2.70 11.52
C GLY A 120 11.39 3.76 10.90
N PRO A 121 10.84 4.67 10.07
CA PRO A 121 11.61 5.78 9.50
C PRO A 121 12.23 6.67 10.57
N ASP A 122 13.44 7.19 10.30
CA ASP A 122 14.10 8.14 11.17
C ASP A 122 13.36 9.48 11.16
N VAL A 123 12.62 9.75 12.23
CA VAL A 123 11.80 10.94 12.39
C VAL A 123 12.63 12.22 12.38
N GLU A 124 13.82 12.20 12.98
CA GLU A 124 14.65 13.39 13.11
C GLU A 124 15.28 13.75 11.76
N VAL A 125 15.67 12.74 10.98
CA VAL A 125 16.07 12.94 9.58
C VAL A 125 14.88 13.40 8.73
N THR A 126 13.69 12.83 8.94
CA THR A 126 12.47 13.27 8.24
C THR A 126 12.21 14.76 8.47
N GLU A 127 12.24 15.20 9.73
CA GLU A 127 12.05 16.61 10.11
C GLU A 127 13.15 17.51 9.55
N ALA A 128 14.40 17.03 9.50
CA ALA A 128 15.48 17.76 8.85
C ALA A 128 15.24 17.95 7.34
N MET A 129 14.85 16.88 6.64
CA MET A 129 14.57 16.91 5.20
C MET A 129 13.38 17.79 4.84
N LEU A 130 12.40 17.95 5.74
CA LEU A 130 11.26 18.87 5.55
C LEU A 130 11.65 20.35 5.52
N ARG A 131 12.87 20.72 5.93
CA ARG A 131 13.39 22.09 5.77
C ARG A 131 13.84 22.39 4.35
N GLU A 132 14.31 21.37 3.63
CA GLU A 132 14.88 21.48 2.29
C GLU A 132 13.88 21.05 1.20
N HIS A 133 12.94 20.17 1.57
CA HIS A 133 11.98 19.57 0.66
C HIS A 133 10.54 19.81 1.13
N ARG A 134 9.62 19.87 0.16
CA ARG A 134 8.18 19.88 0.40
C ARG A 134 7.55 18.64 -0.24
N PRO A 135 7.63 17.47 0.41
CA PRO A 135 7.05 16.26 -0.15
C PRO A 135 5.53 16.39 -0.25
N LYS A 136 4.95 15.82 -1.31
CA LYS A 136 3.50 15.60 -1.39
C LYS A 136 3.08 14.34 -0.66
N LEU A 137 3.98 13.37 -0.61
CA LEU A 137 3.71 12.03 -0.13
C LEU A 137 4.92 11.47 0.61
N PHE A 138 4.68 10.70 1.67
CA PHE A 138 5.63 9.76 2.26
C PHE A 138 5.08 8.34 2.12
N PHE A 139 5.76 7.50 1.34
CA PHE A 139 5.48 6.07 1.26
C PHE A 139 6.21 5.30 2.38
N ILE A 140 5.46 4.64 3.25
CA ILE A 140 5.96 3.89 4.40
C ILE A 140 5.38 2.49 4.33
N ASN A 141 6.19 1.44 4.45
CA ASN A 141 5.68 0.09 4.67
C ASN A 141 5.70 -0.20 6.18
N SER A 142 4.51 -0.12 6.78
CA SER A 142 4.34 0.00 8.23
C SER A 142 4.59 -1.30 9.01
N VAL A 143 4.25 -2.45 8.42
CA VAL A 143 4.27 -3.77 9.09
C VAL A 143 5.05 -4.76 8.23
N LEU A 144 6.00 -5.47 8.85
CA LEU A 144 6.86 -6.46 8.17
C LEU A 144 7.51 -5.87 6.91
N GLN A 145 8.23 -4.76 7.10
CA GLN A 145 8.68 -3.94 5.99
C GLN A 145 9.57 -4.69 5.01
N ASN A 146 9.38 -4.44 3.73
CA ASN A 146 10.27 -4.93 2.68
C ASN A 146 11.39 -3.90 2.43
N PRO A 147 12.69 -4.22 2.66
CA PRO A 147 13.25 -5.55 2.89
C PRO A 147 13.59 -5.91 4.36
N THR A 148 13.47 -4.98 5.31
CA THR A 148 14.08 -5.12 6.64
C THR A 148 13.35 -6.05 7.62
N GLY A 149 12.09 -6.37 7.34
CA GLY A 149 11.17 -7.10 8.22
C GLY A 149 10.70 -6.29 9.43
N SER A 150 11.16 -5.05 9.62
CA SER A 150 10.85 -4.26 10.81
C SER A 150 9.43 -3.72 10.80
N VAL A 151 8.96 -3.29 11.97
CA VAL A 151 7.60 -2.74 12.18
C VAL A 151 7.74 -1.34 12.74
N VAL A 152 6.91 -0.41 12.24
CA VAL A 152 6.87 0.96 12.76
C VAL A 152 6.30 0.93 14.18
N SER A 153 7.04 1.49 15.13
CA SER A 153 6.59 1.60 16.52
C SER A 153 5.52 2.69 16.67
N PRO A 154 4.59 2.57 17.64
CA PRO A 154 3.57 3.59 17.87
C PRO A 154 4.12 5.02 18.09
N PRO A 155 5.23 5.24 18.84
CA PRO A 155 5.83 6.57 18.96
C PRO A 155 6.31 7.16 17.64
N VAL A 156 6.94 6.35 16.77
CA VAL A 156 7.39 6.77 15.45
C VAL A 156 6.20 7.10 14.56
N ALA A 157 5.18 6.23 14.51
CA ALA A 157 3.96 6.48 13.75
C ALA A 157 3.28 7.80 14.17
N PHE A 158 3.15 8.05 15.48
CA PHE A 158 2.56 9.29 15.99
C PHE A 158 3.35 10.54 15.57
N ARG A 159 4.69 10.51 15.69
CA ARG A 159 5.54 11.62 15.25
C ARG A 159 5.45 11.87 13.75
N LEU A 160 5.43 10.82 12.92
CA LEU A 160 5.31 10.96 11.47
C LEU A 160 3.96 11.55 11.06
N LEU A 161 2.86 11.13 11.70
CA LEU A 161 1.54 11.71 11.47
C LEU A 161 1.48 13.19 11.88
N GLU A 162 2.12 13.56 12.99
CA GLU A 162 2.20 14.96 13.42
C GLU A 162 3.01 15.80 12.43
N LEU A 163 4.14 15.29 11.92
CA LEU A 163 4.91 15.95 10.85
C LEU A 163 4.07 16.10 9.57
N ALA A 164 3.35 15.05 9.16
CA ALA A 164 2.45 15.06 8.00
C ALA A 164 1.40 16.16 8.12
N ARG A 165 0.77 16.27 9.30
CA ARG A 165 -0.24 17.30 9.61
C ARG A 165 0.36 18.71 9.60
N ARG A 166 1.53 18.90 10.24
CA ARG A 166 2.19 20.23 10.35
C ARG A 166 2.71 20.75 9.01
N HIS A 167 3.21 19.86 8.15
CA HIS A 167 3.83 20.23 6.87
C HIS A 167 2.95 20.01 5.64
N GLY A 168 1.77 19.42 5.81
CA GLY A 168 0.75 19.29 4.76
C GLY A 168 1.08 18.25 3.69
N PHE A 169 1.66 17.11 4.07
CA PHE A 169 1.90 15.98 3.17
C PHE A 169 1.06 14.76 3.56
N THR A 170 0.76 13.88 2.60
CA THR A 170 0.02 12.64 2.85
C THR A 170 0.99 11.50 3.19
N SER A 171 0.64 10.63 4.15
CA SER A 171 1.36 9.38 4.39
C SER A 171 0.55 8.21 3.84
N ILE A 172 1.19 7.32 3.06
CA ILE A 172 0.61 6.04 2.65
C ILE A 172 1.36 4.95 3.42
N MET A 173 0.61 4.09 4.12
CA MET A 173 1.10 3.03 5.00
C MET A 173 0.79 1.62 4.51
#